data_AF-A0A7L9WPY2-F1
#
_entry.id   AF-A0A7L9WPY2-F1
#
_cell.length_a   1.000
_cell.length_b   1.000
_cell.length_c   1.000
_cell.angle_alpha   90.00
_cell.angle_beta   90.00
_cell.angle_gamma   90.00
#
_symmetry.space_group_name_H-M   'P 1'
#
loop_
_entity.id
_entity.type
_entity.pdbx_description
1 polymer ?
#
loop_
_entity_poly.entity_id
_entity_poly.type
_entity_poly.pdbx_seq_one_letter_code
_entity_poly.pdbx_strand_id
1 'polypeptide(L)' 'MDTYSLMREFADSWMLLWLFVFFVCVFAWVFRPGSRRVYRDTANIPFRNDDRPAAADKEA' A
#
# COMPACT_ATOMS: atom_id res chain seq x y z
N MET A 1 18.66 -0.13 -40.94
CA MET A 1 17.66 0.43 -40.00
C MET A 1 17.93 1.91 -39.89
N ASP A 2 17.06 2.75 -40.44
CA ASP A 2 17.23 4.21 -40.42
C ASP A 2 16.82 4.79 -39.05
N THR A 3 17.41 5.92 -38.66
CA THR A 3 17.23 6.57 -37.34
C THR A 3 15.76 6.82 -37.00
N TYR A 4 14.93 7.12 -38.00
CA TYR A 4 13.49 7.31 -37.85
C TYR A 4 12.77 6.04 -37.37
N SER A 5 13.19 4.87 -37.84
CA SER A 5 12.57 3.59 -37.47
C SER A 5 12.85 3.26 -36.01
N LEU A 6 14.07 3.52 -35.52
CA LEU A 6 14.43 3.37 -34.11
C LEU A 6 13.59 4.28 -33.19
N MET A 7 13.45 5.55 -33.58
CA MET A 7 12.64 6.51 -32.81
C MET A 7 11.16 6.14 -32.79
N ARG A 8 10.64 5.61 -33.90
CA ARG A 8 9.25 5.16 -34.03
C ARG A 8 8.94 3.96 -33.16
N GLU A 9 9.78 2.93 -33.16
CA GLU A 9 9.57 1.74 -32.32
C GLU A 9 9.62 2.10 -30.81
N PHE A 10 10.53 3.00 -30.42
CA PHE A 10 10.56 3.54 -29.06
C PHE A 10 9.27 4.29 -28.73
N ALA A 11 8.80 5.16 -29.63
CA ALA A 11 7.55 5.92 -29.47
C ALA A 11 6.32 5.00 -29.34
N ASP A 12 6.29 3.88 -30.07
CA ASP A 12 5.15 2.94 -30.07
C ASP A 12 5.03 2.17 -28.74
N SER A 13 6.14 1.93 -28.05
CA SER A 13 6.18 1.17 -26.78
C SER A 13 5.65 1.92 -25.55
N TRP A 14 5.35 3.23 -25.66
CA TRP A 14 5.01 4.09 -24.51
C TRP A 14 3.76 3.64 -23.76
N MET A 15 2.73 3.16 -24.46
CA MET A 15 1.50 2.71 -23.81
C MET A 15 1.74 1.45 -22.96
N LEU A 16 2.57 0.53 -23.47
CA LEU A 16 2.97 -0.67 -22.74
C LEU A 16 3.79 -0.31 -21.49
N LEU A 17 4.69 0.66 -21.60
CA LEU A 17 5.48 1.16 -20.46
C LEU A 17 4.58 1.78 -19.39
N TRP A 18 3.58 2.57 -19.77
CA TRP A 18 2.59 3.11 -18.83
C TRP A 18 1.80 2.03 -18.10
N LEU A 19 1.34 1.01 -18.82
CA LEU A 19 0.64 -0.13 -18.21
C LEU A 19 1.53 -0.87 -17.21
N PHE A 20 2.80 -1.08 -17.58
CA PHE A 20 3.78 -1.73 -16.70
C PHE A 20 4.05 -0.91 -15.43
N VAL A 21 4.27 0.40 -15.56
CA VAL A 21 4.47 1.29 -14.41
C VAL A 21 3.23 1.30 -13.50
N PHE A 22 2.04 1.44 -14.09
CA PHE A 22 0.78 1.40 -13.35
C PHE A 22 0.63 0.09 -12.57
N PHE A 23 0.91 -1.05 -13.21
CA PHE A 23 0.88 -2.36 -12.58
C PHE A 23 1.81 -2.42 -11.36
N VAL A 24 3.06 -1.99 -11.50
CA VAL A 24 4.03 -1.94 -10.38
C VAL A 24 3.54 -1.00 -9.26
N CYS A 25 2.96 0.15 -9.60
CA CYS A 25 2.37 1.06 -8.63
C CYS A 25 1.25 0.40 -7.81
N VAL A 26 0.37 -0.36 -8.45
CA VAL A 26 -0.70 -1.11 -7.76
C VAL A 26 -0.10 -2.15 -6.81
N PHE A 27 0.91 -2.91 -7.25
CA PHE A 27 1.60 -3.87 -6.39
C PHE A 27 2.23 -3.19 -5.17
N ALA A 28 2.96 -2.09 -5.38
CA ALA A 28 3.55 -1.31 -4.29
C ALA A 28 2.49 -0.75 -3.33
N TRP A 29 1.33 -0.33 -3.85
CA TRP A 29 0.22 0.18 -3.05
C TRP A 29 -0.43 -0.93 -2.20
N VAL A 30 -0.64 -2.12 -2.75
CA VAL A 30 -1.19 -3.27 -2.01
C VAL A 30 -0.25 -3.71 -0.88
N PHE A 31 1.07 -3.73 -1.13
CA PHE A 31 2.05 -4.07 -0.11
C PHE A 31 2.28 -2.97 0.93
N ARG A 32 1.74 -1.75 0.73
CA ARG A 32 1.86 -0.67 1.71
C ARG A 32 1.12 -1.06 3.00
N PRO A 33 1.81 -1.20 4.15
CA PRO A 33 1.24 -1.73 5.40
C PRO A 33 0.36 -0.69 6.15
N GLY A 34 -0.47 0.06 5.43
CA GLY A 34 -1.22 1.21 5.98
C GLY A 34 -2.29 0.83 7.01
N SER A 35 -2.99 -0.29 6.82
CA SER A 35 -4.13 -0.64 7.67
C SER A 35 -3.81 -1.58 8.84
N ARG A 36 -2.59 -2.13 8.91
CA ARG A 36 -2.20 -3.08 9.97
C ARG A 36 -2.28 -2.49 11.38
N ARG A 37 -2.16 -1.17 11.54
CA ARG A 37 -2.18 -0.53 12.86
C ARG A 37 -3.60 -0.43 13.43
N VAL A 38 -4.57 -0.05 12.60
CA VAL A 38 -5.98 0.08 13.01
C VAL A 38 -6.57 -1.30 13.33
N TYR A 39 -6.36 -2.29 12.45
CA TYR A 39 -6.87 -3.64 12.70
C TYR A 39 -6.26 -4.29 13.95
N ARG A 40 -4.98 -4.05 14.23
CA ARG A 40 -4.31 -4.56 15.43
C ARG A 40 -4.86 -3.93 16.70
N ASP A 41 -5.19 -2.64 16.67
CA ASP A 41 -5.75 -1.92 17.81
C ASP A 41 -7.18 -2.43 18.11
N THR A 42 -8.03 -2.54 17.09
CA THR A 42 -9.38 -3.10 17.25
C THR A 42 -9.38 -4.55 17.72
N ALA A 43 -8.50 -5.39 17.18
CA ALA A 43 -8.38 -6.79 17.59
C ALA A 43 -7.90 -6.95 19.05
N ASN A 44 -7.21 -5.96 19.61
CA ASN A 44 -6.78 -5.97 21.00
C ASN A 44 -7.85 -5.45 21.97
N ILE A 45 -9.01 -4.97 21.52
CA ILE A 45 -10.06 -4.46 22.41
C ILE A 45 -10.49 -5.52 23.46
N PRO A 46 -10.77 -6.79 23.09
CA PRO A 46 -11.16 -7.80 24.08
C PRO A 46 -10.03 -8.18 25.04
N PHE A 47 -8.78 -8.14 24.57
CA PHE A 47 -7.59 -8.55 25.34
C PHE A 47 -6.91 -7.40 26.09
N ARG A 48 -7.41 -6.16 25.94
CA ARG A 48 -6.76 -4.95 26.46
C ARG A 48 -6.57 -4.95 27.99
N ASN A 49 -7.41 -5.69 28.70
CA ASN A 49 -7.44 -5.77 30.16
C ASN A 49 -7.24 -7.20 30.68
N ASP A 50 -6.68 -8.11 29.86
CA ASP A 50 -6.53 -9.52 30.23
C ASP A 50 -5.51 -9.71 31.38
N ASP A 51 -4.41 -8.94 31.34
CA ASP A 51 -3.37 -8.98 32.39
C ASP A 51 -3.75 -8.24 33.67
N ARG A 52 -4.66 -7.26 33.58
CA ARG A 52 -5.05 -6.38 34.68
C ARG A 52 -6.33 -5.61 34.37
N PRO A 53 -7.24 -5.45 35.35
CA PRO A 53 -8.47 -4.70 35.15
C PRO A 53 -8.17 -3.25 34.74
N ALA A 54 -9.07 -2.65 33.96
CA ALA A 54 -8.95 -1.25 33.57
C ALA A 54 -8.79 -0.37 34.82
N ALA A 55 -7.77 0.49 34.81
CA ALA A 55 -7.61 1.47 35.89
C ALA A 55 -8.86 2.35 35.90
N ALA A 56 -9.56 2.37 37.03
CA ALA A 56 -10.77 3.17 37.20
C ALA A 56 -10.49 4.60 36.73
N ASP A 57 -11.29 5.02 35.75
CA ASP A 57 -11.29 6.32 35.13
C ASP A 57 -11.38 7.35 36.27
N LYS A 58 -10.24 7.95 36.64
CA LYS A 58 -10.25 9.12 37.51
C LYS A 58 -10.68 10.26 36.62
N GLU A 59 -12.00 10.39 36.48
CA GLU A 59 -12.67 11.51 35.84
C GLU A 59 -12.08 12.84 36.34
N ALA A 60 -11.76 13.70 35.39
CA ALA A 60 -11.50 15.13 35.56
C ALA A 60 -12.40 15.88 34.58
#